data_AF-A0A316AC94-F1
#
_entry.id   AF-A0A316AC94-F1
#
_cell.length_a   1.000
_cell.length_b   1.000
_cell.length_c   1.000
_cell.angle_alpha   90.00
_cell.angle_beta   90.00
_cell.angle_gamma   90.00
#
_symmetry.space_group_name_H-M   'P 1'
#
loop_
_entity.id
_entity.type
_entity.pdbx_description
1 polymer ?
#
loop_
_entity_poly.entity_id
_entity_poly.type
_entity_poly.pdbx_seq_one_letter_code
_entity_poly.pdbx_strand_id
1 'polypeptide(L)'
;MSAQTREHYDEYDHDNRQDNTHDDDGAWTPDGADALPTALDPSTPLGAALAELEYALEIGGDELDPDAAAHAHAVAERARHRLASDTGASVVALAGATGSGKSSLFNAIAGLDVATVGVRRPTTSHPTACVWGDVPDALLDWLEVPRRHRTERVSELDAGREDALTGLVLLDLPDHDSTTLSHRLQVDRLVALADLVIWVADPQKYADAALHQRYLRHLADHQDVVVVVLNQVDTLDEASAAVCEADLRRLLAADGLDRVRLLTTSARTGQGVGALRQVLTDVVQARTVARRRAEADVLAAARELLPSVSDHDPDVATAEGSPQLVDALAVSAGVPAISDAVRSSEVRAGVGRTGWPFTRWARRLRPDPLKRLHLLSSSSSSSSSRGSGEATAITALTRTSVPVPTPSQRAQVSTAVRGVVASVAEELPPRWGDAARASAGPVTDDLADALDQAVQTVPLAAPAPRWWAAVEALQLVLAACVVVGALWLGALGVIAWLQLPAPPMPRVGPSPGSGYEAWAVPLPTVLLVGGVLLGWFSAVLSRALVRRRAERLRRSARERLRAVVADVAEEQLLSSVAHVVDRHAGAREALFAAAGHLERH
;
A
#
# COMPACT_ATOMS: atom_id res chain seq x y z
N MET A 1 63.80 12.84 29.71
CA MET A 1 63.91 12.60 31.16
C MET A 1 64.03 13.95 31.85
N SER A 2 63.20 14.12 32.89
CA SER A 2 63.05 15.28 33.79
C SER A 2 62.31 16.50 33.22
N ALA A 3 61.32 17.10 33.87
CA ALA A 3 60.41 16.77 34.98
C ALA A 3 59.42 17.96 35.02
N GLN A 4 58.12 17.79 34.78
CA GLN A 4 57.04 17.99 35.79
C GLN A 4 57.47 18.79 37.03
N THR A 5 56.83 19.91 37.40
CA THR A 5 55.66 19.99 38.30
C THR A 5 55.41 21.51 38.55
N ARG A 6 54.28 22.14 38.17
CA ARG A 6 52.92 22.22 38.79
C ARG A 6 52.77 23.40 39.77
N GLU A 7 51.53 23.93 39.80
CA GLU A 7 50.91 24.91 40.73
C GLU A 7 50.94 26.38 40.28
N HIS A 8 49.92 27.23 40.49
CA HIS A 8 48.49 27.15 40.82
C HIS A 8 47.98 28.62 40.80
N TYR A 9 46.85 28.86 40.13
CA TYR A 9 45.79 29.90 40.30
C TYR A 9 46.03 31.34 40.84
N ASP A 10 45.19 32.24 40.29
CA ASP A 10 44.73 33.58 40.74
C ASP A 10 45.60 34.82 40.41
N GLU A 11 45.12 35.98 39.93
CA GLU A 11 43.81 36.50 39.48
C GLU A 11 44.07 37.92 38.89
N TYR A 12 43.16 38.41 38.04
CA TYR A 12 42.94 39.81 37.58
C TYR A 12 43.75 40.50 36.45
N ASP A 13 43.02 40.64 35.34
CA ASP A 13 42.68 41.87 34.60
C ASP A 13 43.58 42.41 33.46
N HIS A 14 42.88 42.86 32.41
CA HIS A 14 43.26 43.57 31.17
C HIS A 14 43.73 42.77 29.96
N ASP A 15 42.83 42.57 28.98
CA ASP A 15 42.83 43.34 27.72
C ASP A 15 41.72 42.79 26.81
N ASN A 16 40.65 43.55 26.56
CA ASN A 16 39.74 43.28 25.43
C ASN A 16 39.79 44.48 24.48
N ARG A 17 40.86 44.51 23.67
CA ARG A 17 40.99 45.36 22.50
C ARG A 17 40.50 44.59 21.28
N GLN A 18 39.46 45.17 20.67
CA GLN A 18 39.29 45.33 19.23
C GLN A 18 39.28 44.05 18.38
N ASP A 19 38.09 43.72 17.85
CA ASP A 19 37.96 43.83 16.40
C ASP A 19 36.52 44.26 16.04
N ASN A 20 36.43 45.32 15.25
CA ASN A 20 35.20 45.90 14.75
C ASN A 20 35.44 46.23 13.29
N THR A 21 35.05 45.33 12.40
CA THR A 21 34.65 45.66 11.02
C THR A 21 33.86 44.48 10.47
N HIS A 22 32.59 44.69 10.14
CA HIS A 22 31.91 44.21 8.93
C HIS A 22 30.59 44.97 8.86
N ASP A 23 30.59 46.02 8.03
CA ASP A 23 29.37 46.52 7.39
C ASP A 23 28.84 45.37 6.52
N ASP A 24 27.67 44.84 6.87
CA ASP A 24 26.89 44.00 5.97
C ASP A 24 25.43 44.44 6.10
N ASP A 25 24.87 44.92 4.99
CA ASP A 25 23.47 45.30 4.83
C ASP A 25 22.62 44.03 5.00
N GLY A 26 22.20 43.78 6.24
CA GLY A 26 21.43 42.61 6.65
C GLY A 26 20.04 42.57 6.02
N ALA A 27 19.95 42.08 4.79
CA ALA A 27 18.74 41.46 4.28
C ALA A 27 18.49 40.19 5.10
N TRP A 28 17.56 40.28 6.06
CA TRP A 28 17.11 39.15 6.86
C TRP A 28 16.47 38.10 5.95
N THR A 29 17.13 36.95 5.79
CA THR A 29 16.53 35.73 5.23
C THR A 29 16.15 34.79 6.38
N PRO A 30 14.88 34.38 6.52
CA PRO A 30 14.48 33.48 7.60
C PRO A 30 15.01 32.06 7.33
N ASP A 31 16.00 31.66 8.12
CA ASP A 31 16.48 30.29 8.25
C ASP A 31 15.42 29.52 9.10
N GLY A 32 14.45 28.92 8.41
CA GLY A 32 13.28 28.25 9.04
C GLY A 32 12.13 27.91 8.09
N ALA A 33 12.30 28.10 6.78
CA ALA A 33 11.27 27.90 5.76
C ALA A 33 10.95 26.42 5.41
N ASP A 34 11.54 25.44 6.10
CA ASP A 34 11.38 24.01 5.78
C ASP A 34 10.25 23.29 6.54
N ALA A 35 9.48 24.00 7.39
CA ALA A 35 8.21 23.46 7.87
C ALA A 35 7.15 23.67 6.78
N LEU A 36 6.64 22.59 6.20
CA LEU A 36 5.46 22.65 5.33
C LEU A 36 4.39 23.55 6.00
N PRO A 37 3.76 24.48 5.27
CA PRO A 37 2.65 25.28 5.78
C PRO A 37 1.64 24.38 6.47
N THR A 38 1.21 24.72 7.68
CA THR A 38 0.32 23.87 8.52
C THR A 38 -0.94 23.41 7.78
N ALA A 39 -1.39 24.15 6.76
CA ALA A 39 -2.56 23.79 5.95
C ALA A 39 -2.29 22.76 4.82
N LEU A 40 -1.02 22.47 4.51
CA LEU A 40 -0.62 21.32 3.68
C LEU A 40 -0.32 20.08 4.54
N ASP A 41 -0.47 20.17 5.85
CA ASP A 41 -0.33 19.03 6.74
C ASP A 41 -1.46 18.01 6.44
N PRO A 42 -1.13 16.76 6.10
CA PRO A 42 -2.13 15.69 5.94
C PRO A 42 -2.91 15.38 7.21
N SER A 43 -2.55 15.96 8.37
CA SER A 43 -3.37 15.92 9.58
C SER A 43 -4.66 16.74 9.47
N THR A 44 -4.73 17.71 8.55
CA THR A 44 -5.94 18.51 8.32
C THR A 44 -6.89 17.82 7.33
N PRO A 45 -8.22 17.97 7.46
CA PRO A 45 -9.18 17.36 6.53
C PRO A 45 -8.95 17.76 5.06
N LEU A 46 -8.63 19.03 4.82
CA LEU A 46 -8.36 19.55 3.47
C LEU A 46 -7.00 19.09 2.94
N GLY A 47 -5.95 19.09 3.77
CA GLY A 47 -4.63 18.58 3.37
C GLY A 47 -4.68 17.09 3.01
N ALA A 48 -5.36 16.28 3.84
CA ALA A 48 -5.60 14.86 3.56
C ALA A 48 -6.40 14.67 2.26
N ALA A 49 -7.50 15.40 2.09
CA ALA A 49 -8.33 15.28 0.89
C ALA A 49 -7.60 15.68 -0.39
N LEU A 50 -6.76 16.72 -0.32
CA LEU A 50 -5.93 17.15 -1.44
C LEU A 50 -4.88 16.09 -1.79
N ALA A 51 -4.20 15.51 -0.80
CA ALA A 51 -3.21 14.45 -1.02
C ALA A 51 -3.84 13.21 -1.68
N GLU A 52 -5.01 12.78 -1.20
CA GLU A 52 -5.75 11.66 -1.79
C GLU A 52 -6.24 11.96 -3.22
N LEU A 53 -6.69 13.20 -3.49
CA LEU A 53 -7.05 13.62 -4.85
C LEU A 53 -5.84 13.62 -5.79
N GLU A 54 -4.70 14.16 -5.35
CA GLU A 54 -3.45 14.16 -6.12
C GLU A 54 -2.96 12.73 -6.41
N TYR A 55 -3.03 11.84 -5.41
CA TYR A 55 -2.68 10.42 -5.58
C TYR A 55 -3.64 9.70 -6.55
N ALA A 56 -4.95 9.95 -6.46
CA ALA A 56 -5.92 9.42 -7.40
C ALA A 56 -5.66 9.85 -8.85
N LEU A 57 -5.28 11.11 -9.05
CA LEU A 57 -4.90 11.67 -10.34
C LEU A 57 -3.63 11.03 -10.90
N GLU A 58 -2.63 10.81 -10.06
CA GLU A 58 -1.37 10.16 -10.45
C GLU A 58 -1.56 8.69 -10.84
N ILE A 59 -2.25 7.91 -9.99
CA ILE A 59 -2.42 6.47 -10.23
C ILE A 59 -3.44 6.18 -11.34
N GLY A 60 -4.47 7.04 -11.44
CA GLY A 60 -5.54 6.94 -12.44
C GLY A 60 -5.13 7.40 -13.84
N GLY A 61 -4.17 8.33 -13.95
CA GLY A 61 -3.52 8.69 -15.21
C GLY A 61 -4.48 8.94 -16.39
N ASP A 62 -4.16 8.31 -17.53
CA ASP A 62 -4.90 8.44 -18.80
C ASP A 62 -6.26 7.71 -18.78
N GLU A 63 -6.47 6.84 -17.78
CA GLU A 63 -7.69 6.07 -17.64
C GLU A 63 -8.84 6.86 -17.00
N LEU A 64 -8.55 8.01 -16.37
CA LEU A 64 -9.56 8.97 -15.92
C LEU A 64 -10.17 9.75 -17.09
N ASP A 65 -11.37 10.31 -16.88
CA ASP A 65 -11.92 11.26 -17.86
C ASP A 65 -11.00 12.50 -17.98
N PRO A 66 -10.54 12.86 -19.19
CA PRO A 66 -9.49 13.85 -19.37
C PRO A 66 -9.94 15.27 -19.04
N ASP A 67 -11.22 15.59 -19.27
CA ASP A 67 -11.76 16.92 -18.97
C ASP A 67 -11.92 17.07 -17.46
N ALA A 68 -12.45 16.05 -16.78
CA ALA A 68 -12.55 16.01 -15.33
C ALA A 68 -11.17 15.99 -14.64
N ALA A 69 -10.21 15.20 -15.15
CA ALA A 69 -8.85 15.12 -14.61
C ALA A 69 -8.08 16.44 -14.76
N ALA A 70 -8.24 17.12 -15.90
CA ALA A 70 -7.67 18.45 -16.12
C ALA A 70 -8.28 19.49 -15.18
N HIS A 71 -9.60 19.44 -14.96
CA HIS A 71 -10.27 20.31 -14.00
C HIS A 71 -9.76 20.06 -12.56
N ALA A 72 -9.68 18.80 -12.16
CA ALA A 72 -9.22 18.39 -10.84
C ALA A 72 -7.75 18.79 -10.58
N HIS A 73 -6.85 18.63 -11.55
CA HIS A 73 -5.48 19.17 -11.46
C HIS A 73 -5.49 20.69 -11.21
N ALA A 74 -6.29 21.43 -11.98
CA ALA A 74 -6.38 22.88 -11.82
C ALA A 74 -7.01 23.30 -10.47
N VAL A 75 -7.89 22.49 -9.89
CA VAL A 75 -8.41 22.68 -8.53
C VAL A 75 -7.33 22.38 -7.49
N ALA A 76 -6.65 21.24 -7.60
CA ALA A 76 -5.59 20.83 -6.69
C ALA A 76 -4.46 21.87 -6.62
N GLU A 77 -3.96 22.33 -7.76
CA GLU A 77 -2.93 23.37 -7.84
C GLU A 77 -3.38 24.69 -7.20
N ARG A 78 -4.63 25.12 -7.45
CA ARG A 78 -5.17 26.34 -6.83
C ARG A 78 -5.35 26.18 -5.32
N ALA A 79 -5.79 25.02 -4.85
CA ALA A 79 -5.92 24.72 -3.43
C ALA A 79 -4.54 24.72 -2.77
N ARG A 80 -3.56 24.03 -3.36
CA ARG A 80 -2.16 23.97 -2.91
C ARG A 80 -1.54 25.36 -2.77
N HIS A 81 -1.64 26.19 -3.81
CA HIS A 81 -1.11 27.54 -3.79
C HIS A 81 -1.76 28.42 -2.69
N ARG A 82 -3.03 28.19 -2.39
CA ARG A 82 -3.74 28.91 -1.31
C ARG A 82 -3.33 28.42 0.08
N LEU A 83 -3.20 27.10 0.24
CA LEU A 83 -2.83 26.47 1.50
C LEU A 83 -1.36 26.68 1.84
N ALA A 84 -0.50 26.85 0.82
CA ALA A 84 0.91 27.13 1.02
C ALA A 84 1.16 28.44 1.81
N SER A 85 0.18 29.35 1.85
CA SER A 85 0.23 30.59 2.63
C SER A 85 -0.67 30.55 3.87
N ASP A 86 -1.36 29.44 4.13
CA ASP A 86 -2.30 29.29 5.24
C ASP A 86 -1.58 28.73 6.48
N THR A 87 -1.36 29.61 7.44
CA THR A 87 -0.79 29.35 8.76
C THR A 87 -1.73 28.60 9.72
N GLY A 88 -2.95 28.27 9.31
CA GLY A 88 -3.99 27.65 10.14
C GLY A 88 -4.81 28.61 11.02
N ALA A 89 -4.39 29.87 11.16
CA ALA A 89 -5.11 30.90 11.92
C ALA A 89 -4.88 32.30 11.35
N SER A 90 -5.83 33.21 11.58
CA SER A 90 -5.69 34.63 11.21
C SER A 90 -4.83 35.33 12.25
N VAL A 91 -3.64 35.80 11.89
CA VAL A 91 -2.71 36.48 12.80
C VAL A 91 -2.88 37.99 12.66
N VAL A 92 -3.32 38.66 13.72
CA VAL A 92 -3.48 40.13 13.73
C VAL A 92 -2.57 40.74 14.79
N ALA A 93 -1.80 41.75 14.41
CA ALA A 93 -0.86 42.40 15.32
C ALA A 93 -1.28 43.83 15.67
N LEU A 94 -1.25 44.17 16.96
CA LEU A 94 -1.37 45.55 17.45
C LEU A 94 0.03 46.14 17.58
N ALA A 95 0.31 47.20 16.84
CA ALA A 95 1.57 47.95 16.87
C ALA A 95 1.29 49.40 17.32
N GLY A 96 2.21 50.05 18.01
CA GLY A 96 1.97 51.40 18.53
C GLY A 96 3.14 51.97 19.30
N ALA A 97 3.11 53.28 19.58
CA ALA A 97 4.12 53.92 20.42
C ALA A 97 3.89 53.58 21.90
N THR A 98 4.93 53.72 22.71
CA THR A 98 4.82 53.63 24.16
C THR A 98 3.77 54.62 24.66
N GLY A 99 2.78 54.10 25.38
CA GLY A 99 1.70 54.90 25.95
C GLY A 99 0.53 55.20 25.01
N SER A 100 0.51 54.66 23.78
CA SER A 100 -0.64 54.82 22.87
C SER A 100 -1.88 54.03 23.30
N GLY A 101 -1.75 53.19 24.32
CA GLY A 101 -2.83 52.38 24.88
C GLY A 101 -3.04 51.06 24.13
N LYS A 102 -2.05 50.58 23.39
CA LYS A 102 -2.02 49.29 22.68
C LYS A 102 -2.42 48.10 23.57
N SER A 103 -1.75 47.90 24.71
CA SER A 103 -2.05 46.80 25.65
C SER A 103 -3.41 46.96 26.34
N SER A 104 -3.86 48.19 26.60
CA SER A 104 -5.21 48.44 27.12
C SER A 104 -6.28 48.11 26.08
N LEU A 105 -6.03 48.44 24.81
CA LEU A 105 -6.91 48.11 23.70
C LEU A 105 -6.93 46.61 23.43
N PHE A 106 -5.79 45.93 23.53
CA PHE A 106 -5.69 44.47 23.48
C PHE A 106 -6.60 43.81 24.53
N ASN A 107 -6.53 44.24 25.80
CA ASN A 107 -7.39 43.73 26.86
C ASN A 107 -8.87 44.01 26.59
N ALA A 108 -9.19 45.23 26.09
CA ALA A 108 -10.57 45.59 25.74
C ALA A 108 -11.13 44.75 24.58
N ILE A 109 -10.30 44.39 23.60
CA ILE A 109 -10.68 43.47 22.50
C ILE A 109 -10.82 42.05 23.03
N ALA A 110 -9.86 41.56 23.81
CA ALA A 110 -9.87 40.21 24.37
C ALA A 110 -10.99 39.99 25.41
N GLY A 111 -11.45 41.06 26.04
CA GLY A 111 -12.36 41.00 27.19
C GLY A 111 -11.71 40.37 28.42
N LEU A 112 -10.37 40.38 28.49
CA LEU A 112 -9.57 39.81 29.56
C LEU A 112 -8.44 40.79 29.93
N ASP A 113 -8.09 40.87 31.21
CA ASP A 113 -6.90 41.62 31.67
C ASP A 113 -5.64 40.75 31.58
N VAL A 114 -5.13 40.56 30.36
CA VAL A 114 -3.99 39.67 30.07
C VAL A 114 -2.70 40.45 29.89
N ALA A 115 -2.73 41.54 29.12
CA ALA A 115 -1.59 42.39 28.92
C ALA A 115 -1.40 43.34 30.12
N THR A 116 -0.17 43.45 30.61
CA THR A 116 0.14 44.29 31.78
C THR A 116 0.08 45.77 31.38
N VAL A 117 -0.89 46.51 31.92
CA VAL A 117 -1.05 47.96 31.66
C VAL A 117 -0.29 48.75 32.74
N GLY A 118 0.82 49.39 32.38
CA GLY A 118 1.65 50.16 33.33
C GLY A 118 1.86 51.62 32.92
N VAL A 119 1.48 52.57 33.79
CA VAL A 119 1.73 54.02 33.62
C VAL A 119 3.15 54.43 34.05
N ARG A 120 3.88 53.55 34.76
CA ARG A 120 5.31 53.67 35.05
C ARG A 120 5.97 52.35 34.66
N ARG A 121 6.94 52.42 33.75
CA ARG A 121 7.56 51.30 33.00
C ARG A 121 7.62 49.99 33.80
N PRO A 122 7.22 48.87 33.18
CA PRO A 122 8.08 48.22 32.20
C PRO A 122 7.43 48.14 30.82
N THR A 123 8.20 48.49 29.78
CA THR A 123 7.84 48.26 28.37
C THR A 123 7.64 46.77 28.15
N THR A 124 6.59 46.37 27.42
CA THR A 124 6.35 45.00 26.97
C THR A 124 7.63 44.48 26.28
N SER A 125 8.42 43.66 26.98
CA SER A 125 9.71 43.18 26.46
C SER A 125 9.58 41.95 25.57
N HIS A 126 8.38 41.37 25.52
CA HIS A 126 8.05 40.19 24.74
C HIS A 126 6.60 40.29 24.23
N PRO A 127 6.30 39.83 23.00
CA PRO A 127 4.95 39.82 22.47
C PRO A 127 4.04 38.95 23.35
N THR A 128 2.77 39.34 23.43
CA THR A 128 1.70 38.61 24.11
C THR A 128 0.65 38.19 23.09
N ALA A 129 0.12 36.98 23.18
CA ALA A 129 -0.89 36.46 22.25
C ALA A 129 -2.19 36.10 22.99
N CYS A 130 -3.32 36.50 22.41
CA CYS A 130 -4.65 35.99 22.75
C CYS A 130 -5.15 35.14 21.58
N VAL A 131 -5.59 33.93 21.86
CA VAL A 131 -5.96 32.92 20.87
C VAL A 131 -7.42 32.54 21.03
N TRP A 132 -8.18 32.58 19.95
CA TRP A 132 -9.58 32.13 19.93
C TRP A 132 -9.68 30.77 19.25
N GLY A 133 -10.19 29.77 19.95
CA GLY A 133 -10.33 28.41 19.44
C GLY A 133 -9.03 27.60 19.46
N ASP A 134 -9.04 26.47 18.75
CA ASP A 134 -7.91 25.54 18.69
C ASP A 134 -6.93 25.97 17.58
N VAL A 135 -5.86 26.66 17.97
CA VAL A 135 -4.80 27.10 17.06
C VAL A 135 -3.53 26.29 17.34
N PRO A 136 -2.85 25.77 16.30
CA PRO A 136 -1.66 24.95 16.48
C PRO A 136 -0.56 25.65 17.29
N ASP A 137 -0.06 24.99 18.34
CA ASP A 137 1.03 25.50 19.19
C ASP A 137 2.30 25.81 18.38
N ALA A 138 2.52 25.06 17.29
CA ALA A 138 3.62 25.27 16.34
C ALA A 138 3.58 26.66 15.68
N LEU A 139 2.39 27.21 15.43
CA LEU A 139 2.26 28.58 14.90
C LEU A 139 2.75 29.60 15.93
N LEU A 140 2.37 29.45 17.19
CA LEU A 140 2.75 30.36 18.27
C LEU A 140 4.25 30.23 18.62
N ASP A 141 4.82 29.03 18.46
CA ASP A 141 6.26 28.78 18.54
C ASP A 141 7.00 29.48 17.39
N TRP A 142 6.49 29.38 16.16
CA TRP A 142 7.04 30.08 15.00
C TRP A 142 6.94 31.61 15.12
N LEU A 143 5.86 32.14 15.69
CA LEU A 143 5.72 33.57 16.04
C LEU A 143 6.62 33.98 17.23
N GLU A 144 7.38 33.06 17.83
CA GLU A 144 8.26 33.30 18.99
C GLU A 144 7.55 33.91 20.21
N VAL A 145 6.26 33.60 20.40
CA VAL A 145 5.51 34.07 21.57
C VAL A 145 5.79 33.14 22.75
N PRO A 146 6.41 33.59 23.86
CA PRO A 146 6.69 32.72 25.00
C PRO A 146 5.41 32.11 25.57
N ARG A 147 5.42 30.82 25.94
CA ARG A 147 4.23 30.12 26.49
C ARG A 147 3.53 30.86 27.63
N ARG A 148 4.30 31.52 28.49
CA ARG A 148 3.81 32.34 29.63
C ARG A 148 3.03 33.60 29.21
N HIS A 149 3.12 34.01 27.95
CA HIS A 149 2.41 35.17 27.38
C HIS A 149 1.39 34.73 26.31
N ARG A 150 1.00 33.45 26.31
CA ARG A 150 -0.11 32.94 25.51
C ARG A 150 -1.33 32.86 26.41
N THR A 151 -2.47 33.32 25.92
CA THR A 151 -3.74 33.16 26.62
C THR A 151 -4.78 32.64 25.65
N GLU A 152 -5.41 31.54 26.00
CA GLU A 152 -6.55 31.01 25.26
C GLU A 152 -7.83 31.68 25.74
N ARG A 153 -8.61 32.16 24.78
CA ARG A 153 -9.96 32.67 25.00
C ARG A 153 -10.95 31.52 24.80
N VAL A 154 -11.02 30.62 25.79
CA VAL A 154 -12.06 29.60 25.87
C VAL A 154 -13.25 30.19 26.62
N SER A 155 -14.46 30.20 26.05
CA SER A 155 -15.66 30.66 26.78
C SER A 155 -16.86 29.75 26.51
N GLU A 156 -17.16 28.85 27.45
CA GLU A 156 -18.44 28.14 27.50
C GLU A 156 -19.61 29.07 27.94
N LEU A 157 -19.30 30.27 28.44
CA LEU A 157 -20.26 31.22 29.01
C LEU A 157 -20.64 32.38 28.06
N ASP A 158 -19.83 32.66 27.02
CA ASP A 158 -20.04 33.75 26.04
C ASP A 158 -20.24 33.25 24.58
N ALA A 159 -20.52 31.96 24.39
CA ALA A 159 -20.42 31.23 23.12
C ALA A 159 -20.89 32.01 21.87
N GLY A 160 -22.09 32.61 21.90
CA GLY A 160 -22.63 33.30 20.72
C GLY A 160 -21.91 34.58 20.26
N ARG A 161 -21.10 35.23 21.12
CA ARG A 161 -20.43 36.52 20.79
C ARG A 161 -18.97 36.36 20.37
N GLU A 162 -18.32 35.28 20.81
CA GLU A 162 -16.91 35.01 20.55
C GLU A 162 -16.70 34.02 19.38
N ASP A 163 -17.72 33.22 19.01
CA ASP A 163 -17.66 32.26 17.89
C ASP A 163 -17.18 32.87 16.57
N ALA A 164 -17.50 34.15 16.32
CA ALA A 164 -17.13 34.86 15.11
C ALA A 164 -15.61 35.17 15.00
N LEU A 165 -14.86 35.04 16.10
CA LEU A 165 -13.41 35.24 16.15
C LEU A 165 -12.63 33.92 16.26
N THR A 166 -13.30 32.77 16.31
CA THR A 166 -12.64 31.45 16.34
C THR A 166 -11.66 31.30 15.18
N GLY A 167 -10.40 30.97 15.49
CA GLY A 167 -9.28 30.94 14.55
C GLY A 167 -8.47 32.25 14.47
N LEU A 168 -8.69 33.21 15.38
CA LEU A 168 -7.90 34.43 15.51
C LEU A 168 -6.73 34.25 16.49
N VAL A 169 -5.56 34.77 16.12
CA VAL A 169 -4.43 35.05 17.02
C VAL A 169 -4.21 36.55 17.04
N LEU A 170 -4.56 37.21 18.14
CA LEU A 170 -4.28 38.63 18.34
C LEU A 170 -2.95 38.77 19.09
N LEU A 171 -2.04 39.58 18.56
CA LEU A 171 -0.73 39.86 19.14
C LEU A 171 -0.68 41.29 19.69
N ASP A 172 -0.20 41.43 20.93
CA ASP A 172 0.25 42.71 21.49
C ASP A 172 1.77 42.81 21.32
N LEU A 173 2.23 43.64 20.38
CA LEU A 173 3.66 43.78 20.08
C LEU A 173 4.39 44.67 21.09
N PRO A 174 5.73 44.58 21.21
CA PRO A 174 6.51 45.61 21.89
C PRO A 174 6.33 47.01 21.27
N ASP A 175 6.68 48.06 22.02
CA ASP A 175 6.55 49.44 21.54
C ASP A 175 7.60 49.74 20.44
N HIS A 176 7.16 50.30 19.31
CA HIS A 176 8.06 50.57 18.16
C HIS A 176 9.08 51.70 18.43
N ASP A 177 8.77 52.60 19.36
CA ASP A 177 9.63 53.71 19.77
C ASP A 177 10.64 53.31 20.87
N SER A 178 10.78 52.01 21.14
CA SER A 178 11.77 51.49 22.09
C SER A 178 13.21 51.78 21.63
N THR A 179 14.07 52.23 22.56
CA THR A 179 15.50 52.42 22.31
C THR A 179 16.25 51.08 22.21
N THR A 180 15.64 49.99 22.65
CA THR A 180 16.22 48.65 22.61
C THR A 180 16.13 48.08 21.19
N LEU A 181 17.26 47.68 20.60
CA LEU A 181 17.30 47.13 19.24
C LEU A 181 16.50 45.83 19.09
N SER A 182 16.58 44.91 20.06
CA SER A 182 15.88 43.62 20.01
C SER A 182 14.35 43.77 19.95
N HIS A 183 13.78 44.75 20.67
CA HIS A 183 12.34 45.02 20.60
C HIS A 183 11.92 45.51 19.21
N ARG A 184 12.74 46.36 18.57
CA ARG A 184 12.46 46.87 17.22
C ARG A 184 12.52 45.77 16.16
N LEU A 185 13.57 44.96 16.17
CA LEU A 185 13.69 43.81 15.25
C LEU A 185 12.53 42.82 15.40
N GLN A 186 12.07 42.62 16.64
CA GLN A 186 10.91 41.76 16.91
C GLN A 186 9.60 42.34 16.38
N VAL A 187 9.39 43.66 16.51
CA VAL A 187 8.23 44.34 15.91
C VAL A 187 8.28 44.23 14.39
N ASP A 188 9.43 44.55 13.76
CA ASP A 188 9.58 44.52 12.31
C ASP A 188 9.31 43.12 11.74
N ARG A 189 9.84 42.09 12.40
CA ARG A 189 9.55 40.68 12.07
C ARG A 189 8.07 40.36 12.18
N LEU A 190 7.44 40.64 13.33
CA LEU A 190 6.04 40.25 13.56
C LEU A 190 5.05 41.04 12.68
N VAL A 191 5.37 42.29 12.33
CA VAL A 191 4.61 43.09 11.35
C VAL A 191 4.65 42.43 9.98
N ALA A 192 5.80 41.86 9.57
CA ALA A 192 5.92 41.15 8.30
C ALA A 192 5.21 39.78 8.26
N LEU A 193 4.95 39.18 9.43
CA LEU A 193 4.29 37.86 9.55
C LEU A 193 2.77 37.93 9.79
N ALA A 194 2.23 39.10 10.11
CA ALA A 194 0.81 39.27 10.43
C ALA A 194 -0.05 39.41 9.16
N ASP A 195 -1.24 38.79 9.18
CA ASP A 195 -2.25 38.91 8.12
C ASP A 195 -2.90 40.31 8.10
N LEU A 196 -2.94 40.98 9.26
CA LEU A 196 -3.42 42.34 9.43
C LEU A 196 -2.62 43.04 10.54
N VAL A 197 -2.24 44.29 10.30
CA VAL A 197 -1.56 45.12 11.31
C VAL A 197 -2.45 46.31 11.69
N ILE A 198 -2.72 46.43 12.98
CA ILE A 198 -3.47 47.54 13.57
C ILE A 198 -2.47 48.50 14.23
N TRP A 199 -2.27 49.67 13.64
CA TRP A 199 -1.45 50.75 14.20
C TRP A 199 -2.25 51.62 15.17
N VAL A 200 -1.93 51.52 16.45
CA VAL A 200 -2.54 52.24 17.55
C VAL A 200 -1.77 53.53 17.84
N ALA A 201 -2.37 54.65 17.47
CA ALA A 201 -1.92 56.01 17.74
C ALA A 201 -2.73 56.64 18.89
N ASP A 202 -2.19 57.69 19.49
CA ASP A 202 -2.88 58.52 20.50
C ASP A 202 -2.90 60.00 20.07
N PRO A 203 -3.77 60.84 20.65
CA PRO A 203 -3.93 62.23 20.24
C PRO A 203 -2.69 63.10 20.46
N GLN A 204 -1.73 62.68 21.28
CA GLN A 204 -0.51 63.43 21.56
C GLN A 204 0.61 63.08 20.57
N LYS A 205 0.66 61.84 20.09
CA LYS A 205 1.75 61.32 19.24
C LYS A 205 1.33 60.89 17.83
N TYR A 206 0.07 61.06 17.42
CA TYR A 206 -0.39 60.60 16.12
C TYR A 206 0.38 61.18 14.92
N ALA A 207 1.02 62.35 15.08
CA ALA A 207 1.81 63.02 14.04
C ALA A 207 3.33 62.82 14.20
N ASP A 208 3.78 61.83 14.97
CA ASP A 208 5.21 61.55 15.17
C ASP A 208 5.86 61.10 13.86
N ALA A 209 6.91 61.82 13.45
CA ALA A 209 7.68 61.51 12.25
C ALA A 209 8.23 60.07 12.26
N ALA A 210 8.56 59.50 13.42
CA ALA A 210 9.06 58.13 13.52
C ALA A 210 8.02 57.09 13.06
N LEU A 211 6.75 57.25 13.48
CA LEU A 211 5.64 56.38 13.05
C LEU A 211 5.43 56.48 11.54
N HIS A 212 5.35 57.71 11.03
CA HIS A 212 5.07 57.98 9.63
C HIS A 212 6.21 57.53 8.70
N GLN A 213 7.45 57.95 8.99
CA GLN A 213 8.58 57.73 8.11
C GLN A 213 9.14 56.30 8.17
N ARG A 214 9.11 55.64 9.34
CA ARG A 214 9.72 54.31 9.51
C ARG A 214 8.77 53.15 9.30
N TYR A 215 7.45 53.38 9.40
CA TYR A 215 6.47 52.31 9.29
C TYR A 215 5.40 52.62 8.25
N LEU A 216 4.57 53.66 8.47
CA LEU A 216 3.36 53.86 7.67
C LEU A 216 3.65 54.09 6.18
N ARG A 217 4.66 54.89 5.82
CA ARG A 217 5.04 55.10 4.41
C ARG A 217 5.49 53.83 3.70
N HIS A 218 6.16 52.92 4.41
CA HIS A 218 6.62 51.66 3.83
C HIS A 218 5.48 50.66 3.61
N LEU A 219 4.33 50.90 4.25
CA LEU A 219 3.12 50.08 4.10
C LEU A 219 2.13 50.67 3.08
N ALA A 220 2.50 51.71 2.33
CA ALA A 220 1.64 52.35 1.33
C ALA A 220 1.20 51.39 0.21
N ASP A 221 2.01 50.39 -0.14
CA ASP A 221 1.62 49.37 -1.12
C ASP A 221 0.72 48.28 -0.49
N HIS A 222 0.59 48.25 0.84
CA HIS A 222 -0.03 47.18 1.63
C HIS A 222 -1.22 47.70 2.46
N GLN A 223 -1.87 48.79 2.02
CA GLN A 223 -2.93 49.48 2.78
C GLN A 223 -4.13 48.59 3.11
N ASP A 224 -4.37 47.55 2.30
CA ASP A 224 -5.50 46.62 2.46
C ASP A 224 -5.32 45.70 3.68
N VAL A 225 -4.09 45.53 4.17
CA VAL A 225 -3.75 44.74 5.37
C VAL A 225 -3.32 45.62 6.54
N VAL A 226 -3.66 46.92 6.49
CA VAL A 226 -3.37 47.90 7.55
C VAL A 226 -4.65 48.58 8.03
N VAL A 227 -4.77 48.70 9.35
CA VAL A 227 -5.82 49.48 10.01
C VAL A 227 -5.15 50.47 10.95
N VAL A 228 -5.59 51.72 10.93
CA VAL A 228 -5.08 52.73 11.86
C VAL A 228 -6.15 53.03 12.89
N VAL A 229 -5.77 53.07 14.15
CA VAL A 229 -6.65 53.34 15.28
C VAL A 229 -6.14 54.55 16.04
N LEU A 230 -6.93 55.63 16.07
CA LEU A 230 -6.74 56.75 16.98
C LEU A 230 -7.41 56.40 18.31
N ASN A 231 -6.62 55.95 19.28
CA ASN A 231 -7.09 55.54 20.60
C ASN A 231 -7.14 56.74 21.57
N GLN A 232 -7.67 56.55 22.78
CA GLN A 232 -7.76 57.57 23.84
C GLN A 232 -8.60 58.82 23.47
N VAL A 233 -9.56 58.68 22.54
CA VAL A 233 -10.41 59.82 22.14
C VAL A 233 -11.29 60.35 23.26
N ASP A 234 -11.49 59.56 24.32
CA ASP A 234 -12.15 59.95 25.56
C ASP A 234 -11.38 60.99 26.39
N THR A 235 -10.14 61.32 26.00
CA THR A 235 -9.37 62.44 26.56
C THR A 235 -9.63 63.77 25.87
N LEU A 236 -10.37 63.74 24.74
CA LEU A 236 -10.72 64.90 23.94
C LEU A 236 -12.22 65.19 24.05
N ASP A 237 -12.62 66.44 23.78
CA ASP A 237 -14.01 66.73 23.46
C ASP A 237 -14.32 66.33 22.01
N GLU A 238 -15.61 66.26 21.68
CA GLU A 238 -16.08 65.78 20.36
C GLU A 238 -15.51 66.60 19.19
N ALA A 239 -15.42 67.92 19.36
CA ALA A 239 -14.85 68.81 18.35
C ALA A 239 -13.35 68.56 18.14
N SER A 240 -12.56 68.43 19.21
CA SER A 240 -11.13 68.17 19.11
C SER A 240 -10.84 66.76 18.58
N ALA A 241 -11.67 65.77 18.94
CA ALA A 241 -11.57 64.42 18.40
C ALA A 241 -11.77 64.42 16.88
N ALA A 242 -12.79 65.13 16.38
CA ALA A 242 -13.04 65.26 14.94
C ALA A 242 -11.90 65.98 14.20
N VAL A 243 -11.33 67.03 14.79
CA VAL A 243 -10.16 67.74 14.22
C VAL A 243 -8.93 66.83 14.17
N CYS A 244 -8.65 66.08 15.25
CA CYS A 244 -7.52 65.17 15.33
C CYS A 244 -7.66 64.01 14.34
N GLU A 245 -8.85 63.43 14.21
CA GLU A 245 -9.14 62.38 13.22
C GLU A 245 -8.96 62.90 11.78
N ALA A 246 -9.45 64.12 11.50
CA ALA A 246 -9.31 64.73 10.18
C ALA A 246 -7.83 65.02 9.83
N ASP A 247 -7.04 65.50 10.79
CA ASP A 247 -5.61 65.74 10.55
C ASP A 247 -4.83 64.44 10.39
N LEU A 248 -5.09 63.41 11.21
CA LEU A 248 -4.49 62.09 11.03
C LEU A 248 -4.82 61.51 9.66
N ARG A 249 -6.09 61.60 9.21
CA ARG A 249 -6.49 61.17 7.87
C ARG A 249 -5.72 61.90 6.76
N ARG A 250 -5.50 63.21 6.92
CA ARG A 250 -4.69 64.01 5.99
C ARG A 250 -3.23 63.55 5.97
N LEU A 251 -2.64 63.26 7.13
CA LEU A 251 -1.27 62.75 7.23
C LEU A 251 -1.12 61.37 6.61
N LEU A 252 -2.06 60.45 6.88
CA LEU A 252 -2.10 59.12 6.27
C LEU A 252 -2.17 59.21 4.74
N ALA A 253 -3.04 60.06 4.20
CA ALA A 253 -3.10 60.29 2.75
C ALA A 253 -1.79 60.85 2.18
N ALA A 254 -1.11 61.74 2.91
CA ALA A 254 0.20 62.28 2.51
C ALA A 254 1.31 61.22 2.51
N ASP A 255 1.17 60.19 3.34
CA ASP A 255 2.06 59.02 3.37
C ASP A 255 1.68 57.94 2.35
N GLY A 256 0.66 58.19 1.52
CA GLY A 256 0.18 57.25 0.51
C GLY A 256 -0.84 56.24 1.03
N LEU A 257 -1.33 56.36 2.26
CA LEU A 257 -2.35 55.50 2.89
C LEU A 257 -3.76 56.12 2.77
N ASP A 258 -4.15 56.61 1.60
CA ASP A 258 -5.43 57.30 1.40
C ASP A 258 -6.66 56.37 1.49
N ARG A 259 -6.47 55.05 1.29
CA ARG A 259 -7.53 54.03 1.36
C ARG A 259 -7.56 53.27 2.69
N VAL A 260 -6.65 53.57 3.61
CA VAL A 260 -6.52 52.85 4.89
C VAL A 260 -7.76 53.05 5.76
N ARG A 261 -8.18 51.99 6.46
CA ARG A 261 -9.30 52.08 7.40
C ARG A 261 -8.82 52.77 8.68
N LEU A 262 -9.31 53.99 8.94
CA LEU A 262 -9.08 54.75 10.17
C LEU A 262 -10.28 54.62 11.12
N LEU A 263 -10.04 54.21 12.37
CA LEU A 263 -11.04 54.11 13.43
C LEU A 263 -10.64 54.94 14.65
N THR A 264 -11.63 55.50 15.36
CA THR A 264 -11.42 56.16 16.66
C THR A 264 -11.87 55.23 17.78
N THR A 265 -11.02 55.02 18.79
CA THR A 265 -11.34 54.12 19.91
C THR A 265 -11.03 54.72 21.28
N SER A 266 -11.69 54.19 22.30
CA SER A 266 -11.29 54.33 23.69
C SER A 266 -11.35 52.97 24.36
N ALA A 267 -10.17 52.44 24.72
CA ALA A 267 -10.10 51.23 25.53
C ALA A 267 -10.76 51.38 26.92
N ARG A 268 -10.87 52.62 27.43
CA ARG A 268 -11.46 52.92 28.74
C ARG A 268 -12.99 52.92 28.71
N THR A 269 -13.59 53.56 27.70
CA THR A 269 -15.05 53.67 27.59
C THR A 269 -15.67 52.55 26.74
N GLY A 270 -14.84 51.82 25.98
CA GLY A 270 -15.28 50.84 24.99
C GLY A 270 -15.71 51.44 23.65
N GLN A 271 -15.65 52.77 23.49
CA GLN A 271 -15.97 53.44 22.23
C GLN A 271 -15.10 52.88 21.10
N GLY A 272 -15.70 52.56 19.95
CA GLY A 272 -15.01 52.07 18.76
C GLY A 272 -14.48 50.63 18.85
N VAL A 273 -14.40 50.01 20.04
CA VAL A 273 -13.91 48.64 20.22
C VAL A 273 -14.79 47.62 19.48
N GLY A 274 -16.11 47.84 19.45
CA GLY A 274 -17.04 47.01 18.67
C GLY A 274 -16.77 47.05 17.17
N ALA A 275 -16.48 48.23 16.61
CA ALA A 275 -16.13 48.39 15.20
C ALA A 275 -14.79 47.73 14.88
N LEU A 276 -13.81 47.83 15.79
CA LEU A 276 -12.53 47.14 15.65
C LEU A 276 -12.69 45.62 15.72
N ARG A 277 -13.53 45.11 16.63
CA ARG A 277 -13.88 43.68 16.68
C ARG A 277 -14.56 43.22 15.40
N GLN A 278 -15.41 44.03 14.78
CA GLN A 278 -16.00 43.70 13.48
C GLN A 278 -14.93 43.55 12.39
N VAL A 279 -13.89 44.40 12.37
CA VAL A 279 -12.75 44.25 11.43
C VAL A 279 -12.06 42.90 11.63
N LEU A 280 -11.81 42.51 12.88
CA LEU A 280 -11.18 41.21 13.19
C LEU A 280 -12.07 40.05 12.74
N THR A 281 -13.37 40.14 12.99
CA THR A 281 -14.35 39.16 12.49
C THR A 281 -14.34 39.09 10.98
N ASP A 282 -14.31 40.22 10.26
CA ASP A 282 -14.29 40.24 8.79
C ASP A 282 -13.06 39.48 8.24
N VAL A 283 -11.89 39.62 8.86
CA VAL A 283 -10.66 38.89 8.48
C VAL A 283 -10.81 37.38 8.69
N VAL A 284 -11.26 36.96 9.88
CA VAL A 284 -11.46 35.54 10.21
C VAL A 284 -12.51 34.90 9.29
N GLN A 285 -13.61 35.59 9.03
CA GLN A 285 -14.67 35.11 8.16
C GLN A 285 -14.20 35.02 6.70
N ALA A 286 -13.46 36.01 6.19
CA ALA A 286 -12.90 35.96 4.85
C ALA A 286 -12.00 34.72 4.64
N ARG A 287 -11.14 34.41 5.63
CA ARG A 287 -10.31 33.19 5.61
C ARG A 287 -11.16 31.92 5.65
N THR A 288 -12.14 31.86 6.55
CA THR A 288 -13.00 30.68 6.71
C THR A 288 -13.81 30.40 5.43
N VAL A 289 -14.34 31.45 4.79
CA VAL A 289 -15.05 31.34 3.51
C VAL A 289 -14.11 30.85 2.40
N ALA A 290 -12.88 31.37 2.35
CA ALA A 290 -11.88 30.93 1.37
C ALA A 290 -11.52 29.45 1.54
N ARG A 291 -11.34 28.98 2.79
CA ARG A 291 -11.06 27.57 3.11
C ARG A 291 -12.23 26.66 2.73
N ARG A 292 -13.45 26.99 3.16
CA ARG A 292 -14.67 26.22 2.82
C ARG A 292 -14.89 26.13 1.31
N ARG A 293 -14.55 27.19 0.58
CA ARG A 293 -14.60 27.18 -0.88
C ARG A 293 -13.57 26.21 -1.46
N ALA A 294 -12.35 26.17 -0.93
CA ALA A 294 -11.34 25.21 -1.37
C ALA A 294 -11.77 23.77 -1.07
N GLU A 295 -12.31 23.50 0.12
CA GLU A 295 -12.90 22.20 0.49
C GLU A 295 -14.02 21.81 -0.48
N ALA A 296 -14.95 22.72 -0.76
CA ALA A 296 -16.04 22.45 -1.70
C ALA A 296 -15.55 22.21 -3.14
N ASP A 297 -14.55 22.97 -3.61
CA ASP A 297 -13.96 22.80 -4.94
C ASP A 297 -13.23 21.44 -5.06
N VAL A 298 -12.46 21.03 -4.04
CA VAL A 298 -11.78 19.72 -3.99
C VAL A 298 -12.78 18.58 -3.94
N LEU A 299 -13.81 18.68 -3.09
CA LEU A 299 -14.88 17.68 -3.00
C LEU A 299 -15.65 17.55 -4.33
N ALA A 300 -15.94 18.67 -4.99
CA ALA A 300 -16.60 18.67 -6.28
C ALA A 300 -15.73 17.99 -7.35
N ALA A 301 -14.43 18.30 -7.40
CA ALA A 301 -13.48 17.66 -8.32
C ALA A 301 -13.36 16.15 -8.09
N ALA A 302 -13.27 15.71 -6.82
CA ALA A 302 -13.24 14.29 -6.50
C ALA A 302 -14.53 13.57 -6.95
N ARG A 303 -15.70 14.18 -6.71
CA ARG A 303 -17.00 13.62 -7.14
C ARG A 303 -17.17 13.60 -8.65
N GLU A 304 -16.61 14.57 -9.37
CA GLU A 304 -16.63 14.62 -10.83
C GLU A 304 -15.80 13.48 -11.44
N LEU A 305 -14.76 13.00 -10.74
CA LEU A 305 -13.94 11.87 -11.16
C LEU A 305 -14.55 10.50 -10.82
N LEU A 306 -15.45 10.39 -9.84
CA LEU A 306 -16.07 9.11 -9.43
C LEU A 306 -16.67 8.30 -10.60
N PRO A 307 -17.34 8.88 -11.61
CA PRO A 307 -17.82 8.13 -12.77
C PRO A 307 -16.73 7.47 -13.63
N SER A 308 -15.45 7.85 -13.44
CA SER A 308 -14.31 7.25 -14.12
C SER A 308 -13.86 5.93 -13.49
N VAL A 309 -14.37 5.59 -12.31
CA VAL A 309 -14.09 4.35 -11.56
C VAL A 309 -15.39 3.57 -11.31
N SER A 310 -15.32 2.24 -11.21
CA SER A 310 -16.46 1.39 -10.83
C SER A 310 -16.56 1.25 -9.31
N ASP A 311 -17.69 0.75 -8.79
CA ASP A 311 -17.88 0.52 -7.35
C ASP A 311 -17.13 -0.73 -6.84
N HIS A 312 -16.71 -1.61 -7.74
CA HIS A 312 -16.06 -2.88 -7.43
C HIS A 312 -14.92 -3.19 -8.40
N ASP A 313 -13.97 -3.99 -7.94
CA ASP A 313 -12.79 -4.43 -8.68
C ASP A 313 -12.90 -5.92 -9.02
N PRO A 314 -12.75 -6.33 -10.29
CA PRO A 314 -12.81 -7.73 -10.69
C PRO A 314 -11.56 -8.50 -10.22
N ASP A 315 -11.74 -9.72 -9.72
CA ASP A 315 -10.61 -10.61 -9.42
C ASP A 315 -10.17 -11.35 -10.70
N VAL A 316 -8.96 -11.01 -11.18
CA VAL A 316 -8.39 -11.56 -12.42
C VAL A 316 -8.15 -13.07 -12.33
N ALA A 317 -7.86 -13.60 -11.14
CA ALA A 317 -7.60 -15.04 -10.96
C ALA A 317 -8.88 -15.87 -11.10
N THR A 318 -10.03 -15.32 -10.69
CA THR A 318 -11.34 -15.98 -10.71
C THR A 318 -12.25 -15.54 -11.86
N ALA A 319 -11.76 -14.65 -12.71
CA ALA A 319 -12.47 -14.15 -13.89
C ALA A 319 -13.01 -15.26 -14.81
N GLU A 320 -14.15 -14.97 -15.45
CA GLU A 320 -14.77 -15.89 -16.41
C GLU A 320 -13.79 -16.21 -17.56
N GLY A 321 -13.57 -17.49 -17.84
CA GLY A 321 -12.57 -17.91 -18.84
C GLY A 321 -11.23 -18.38 -18.25
N SER A 322 -10.94 -18.11 -16.96
CA SER A 322 -9.72 -18.57 -16.30
C SER A 322 -9.54 -20.10 -16.38
N PRO A 323 -10.58 -20.93 -16.13
CA PRO A 323 -10.48 -22.38 -16.33
C PRO A 323 -10.13 -22.79 -17.78
N GLN A 324 -10.66 -22.08 -18.78
CA GLN A 324 -10.41 -22.30 -20.20
C GLN A 324 -8.99 -21.90 -20.59
N LEU A 325 -8.45 -20.82 -20.01
CA LEU A 325 -7.05 -20.41 -20.16
C LEU A 325 -6.10 -21.48 -19.62
N VAL A 326 -6.33 -21.93 -18.39
CA VAL A 326 -5.54 -22.99 -17.77
C VAL A 326 -5.64 -24.29 -18.58
N ASP A 327 -6.81 -24.61 -19.15
CA ASP A 327 -6.96 -25.75 -20.06
C ASP A 327 -6.10 -25.62 -21.33
N ALA A 328 -6.16 -24.46 -22.00
CA ALA A 328 -5.40 -24.20 -23.22
C ALA A 328 -3.89 -24.27 -22.96
N LEU A 329 -3.43 -23.66 -21.86
CA LEU A 329 -2.03 -23.70 -21.43
C LEU A 329 -1.58 -25.11 -21.03
N ALA A 330 -2.41 -25.86 -20.31
CA ALA A 330 -2.10 -27.25 -19.94
C ALA A 330 -1.99 -28.16 -21.17
N VAL A 331 -2.81 -27.94 -22.19
CA VAL A 331 -2.71 -28.64 -23.48
C VAL A 331 -1.43 -28.25 -24.22
N SER A 332 -1.08 -26.96 -24.24
CA SER A 332 0.16 -26.45 -24.86
C SER A 332 1.42 -26.98 -24.17
N ALA A 333 1.44 -27.02 -22.84
CA ALA A 333 2.53 -27.54 -22.02
C ALA A 333 2.62 -29.09 -22.01
N GLY A 334 1.77 -29.80 -22.77
CA GLY A 334 1.84 -31.26 -22.89
C GLY A 334 1.34 -32.02 -21.67
N VAL A 335 0.61 -31.40 -20.73
CA VAL A 335 0.04 -32.05 -19.54
C VAL A 335 -0.78 -33.31 -19.87
N PRO A 336 -1.62 -33.35 -20.94
CA PRO A 336 -2.30 -34.58 -21.34
C PRO A 336 -1.32 -35.71 -21.68
N ALA A 337 -0.24 -35.43 -22.42
CA ALA A 337 0.75 -36.42 -22.80
C ALA A 337 1.56 -36.93 -21.59
N ILE A 338 1.96 -36.04 -20.69
CA ILE A 338 2.71 -36.37 -19.47
C ILE A 338 1.85 -37.24 -18.53
N SER A 339 0.60 -36.85 -18.28
CA SER A 339 -0.31 -37.63 -17.42
C SER A 339 -0.66 -39.00 -18.02
N ASP A 340 -0.74 -39.12 -19.35
CA ASP A 340 -0.88 -40.40 -20.05
C ASP A 340 0.38 -41.28 -19.99
N ALA A 341 1.56 -40.67 -20.02
CA ALA A 341 2.84 -41.35 -19.83
C ALA A 341 2.94 -41.94 -18.40
N VAL A 342 2.54 -41.18 -17.37
CA VAL A 342 2.45 -41.66 -15.98
C VAL A 342 1.54 -42.88 -15.87
N ARG A 343 0.33 -42.80 -16.45
CA ARG A 343 -0.61 -43.94 -16.50
C ARG A 343 0.01 -45.16 -17.16
N SER A 344 0.63 -44.96 -18.32
CA SER A 344 1.21 -46.04 -19.13
C SER A 344 2.42 -46.68 -18.44
N SER A 345 3.22 -45.87 -17.74
CA SER A 345 4.32 -46.32 -16.87
C SER A 345 3.81 -47.23 -15.75
N GLU A 346 2.83 -46.77 -14.97
CA GLU A 346 2.30 -47.51 -13.82
C GLU A 346 1.65 -48.83 -14.25
N VAL A 347 0.89 -48.83 -15.36
CA VAL A 347 0.30 -50.06 -15.91
C VAL A 347 1.38 -51.07 -16.29
N ARG A 348 2.49 -50.61 -16.87
CA ARG A 348 3.60 -51.49 -17.28
C ARG A 348 4.36 -52.03 -16.07
N ALA A 349 4.70 -51.17 -15.11
CA ALA A 349 5.40 -51.56 -13.88
C ALA A 349 4.57 -52.57 -13.06
N GLY A 350 3.28 -52.26 -12.86
CA GLY A 350 2.36 -53.11 -12.11
C GLY A 350 2.13 -54.47 -12.78
N VAL A 351 1.85 -54.50 -14.08
CA VAL A 351 1.68 -55.77 -14.82
C VAL A 351 2.99 -56.57 -14.90
N GLY A 352 4.14 -55.91 -14.91
CA GLY A 352 5.45 -56.55 -14.85
C GLY A 352 5.69 -57.34 -13.56
N ARG A 353 5.30 -56.79 -12.40
CA ARG A 353 5.45 -57.45 -11.08
C ARG A 353 4.33 -58.41 -10.73
N THR A 354 3.11 -58.16 -11.20
CA THR A 354 1.88 -58.90 -10.82
C THR A 354 1.31 -59.80 -11.92
N GLY A 355 2.06 -60.07 -13.00
CA GLY A 355 1.64 -60.97 -14.07
C GLY A 355 2.04 -62.44 -13.84
N TRP A 356 1.46 -63.39 -14.56
CA TRP A 356 1.80 -64.81 -14.39
C TRP A 356 3.27 -65.13 -14.77
N PRO A 357 4.11 -65.70 -13.88
CA PRO A 357 5.56 -65.84 -14.08
C PRO A 357 5.98 -66.48 -15.41
N PHE A 358 5.30 -67.55 -15.82
CA PHE A 358 5.57 -68.27 -17.06
C PHE A 358 5.24 -67.49 -18.34
N THR A 359 4.51 -66.37 -18.23
CA THR A 359 4.18 -65.49 -19.38
C THR A 359 4.94 -64.17 -19.34
N ARG A 360 5.76 -63.92 -18.31
CA ARG A 360 6.53 -62.67 -18.15
C ARG A 360 7.68 -62.54 -19.16
N TRP A 361 8.36 -63.65 -19.50
CA TRP A 361 9.52 -63.64 -20.41
C TRP A 361 9.15 -63.21 -21.83
N ALA A 362 7.98 -63.62 -22.34
CA ALA A 362 7.49 -63.24 -23.66
C ALA A 362 7.20 -61.73 -23.82
N ARG A 363 6.96 -61.02 -22.70
CA ARG A 363 6.69 -59.57 -22.71
C ARG A 363 7.93 -58.71 -22.45
N ARG A 364 9.01 -59.28 -21.90
CA ARG A 364 10.32 -58.61 -21.78
C ARG A 364 10.93 -58.23 -23.13
N LEU A 365 10.46 -58.86 -24.21
CA LEU A 365 10.87 -58.62 -25.59
C LEU A 365 10.13 -57.45 -26.28
N ARG A 366 9.07 -56.89 -25.66
CA ARG A 366 8.39 -55.71 -26.21
C ARG A 366 9.07 -54.42 -25.72
N PRO A 367 9.51 -53.52 -26.62
CA PRO A 367 10.24 -52.32 -26.24
C PRO A 367 9.38 -51.40 -25.37
N ASP A 368 10.01 -50.81 -24.37
CA ASP A 368 9.40 -49.96 -23.35
C ASP A 368 9.05 -48.57 -23.93
N PRO A 369 7.78 -48.13 -23.92
CA PRO A 369 7.38 -46.77 -24.27
C PRO A 369 8.08 -45.67 -23.48
N LEU A 370 8.58 -45.94 -22.26
CA LEU A 370 9.43 -44.98 -21.53
C LEU A 370 10.88 -44.99 -22.03
N LYS A 371 11.35 -46.10 -22.62
CA LYS A 371 12.60 -46.11 -23.39
C LYS A 371 12.46 -45.44 -24.75
N ARG A 372 11.24 -45.25 -25.27
CA ARG A 372 11.01 -44.35 -26.42
C ARG A 372 11.03 -42.87 -26.05
N LEU A 373 11.05 -42.56 -24.75
CA LEU A 373 11.13 -41.21 -24.17
C LEU A 373 12.40 -41.05 -23.29
N HIS A 374 13.38 -41.95 -23.42
CA HIS A 374 14.68 -41.95 -22.71
C HIS A 374 14.65 -41.51 -21.23
N LEU A 375 13.63 -41.93 -20.49
CA LEU A 375 13.48 -41.53 -19.09
C LEU A 375 14.33 -42.36 -18.10
N LEU A 376 15.05 -43.40 -18.54
CA LEU A 376 15.91 -44.21 -17.68
C LEU A 376 17.07 -44.85 -18.46
N SER A 377 18.22 -44.20 -18.46
CA SER A 377 19.55 -44.81 -18.52
C SER A 377 20.44 -43.92 -17.66
N SER A 378 21.02 -44.34 -16.54
CA SER A 378 21.82 -45.54 -16.28
C SER A 378 22.00 -45.68 -14.77
N SER A 379 21.95 -46.87 -14.17
CA SER A 379 23.21 -47.46 -13.67
C SER A 379 23.12 -48.97 -13.46
N SER A 380 23.85 -49.74 -14.27
CA SER A 380 24.31 -51.05 -13.90
C SER A 380 25.62 -51.34 -14.61
N SER A 381 26.75 -50.97 -14.00
CA SER A 381 27.97 -51.80 -13.91
C SER A 381 29.14 -51.03 -13.27
N SER A 382 29.34 -51.19 -11.95
CA SER A 382 30.63 -51.60 -11.36
C SER A 382 30.60 -51.57 -9.81
N SER A 383 30.83 -52.75 -9.22
CA SER A 383 31.50 -53.03 -7.94
C SER A 383 31.03 -52.42 -6.60
N SER A 384 30.47 -53.30 -5.76
CA SER A 384 30.73 -53.47 -4.32
C SER A 384 30.79 -52.26 -3.37
N SER A 385 29.74 -52.09 -2.54
CA SER A 385 29.84 -52.03 -1.08
C SER A 385 28.43 -52.01 -0.46
N ARG A 386 28.32 -52.58 0.75
CA ARG A 386 27.10 -52.59 1.58
C ARG A 386 26.89 -51.20 2.17
N GLY A 387 25.66 -50.70 2.21
CA GLY A 387 25.33 -49.47 2.95
C GLY A 387 23.88 -49.04 2.75
N SER A 388 23.23 -48.74 3.86
CA SER A 388 21.84 -48.34 4.08
C SER A 388 21.38 -47.05 3.37
N GLY A 389 20.12 -47.09 2.89
CA GLY A 389 19.12 -46.02 2.94
C GLY A 389 19.48 -44.61 2.50
N GLU A 390 19.02 -44.20 1.32
CA GLU A 390 18.64 -42.80 1.06
C GLU A 390 17.77 -42.67 -0.20
N ALA A 391 16.84 -41.72 -0.15
CA ALA A 391 15.89 -41.40 -1.21
C ALA A 391 16.59 -40.67 -2.36
N THR A 392 16.77 -41.33 -3.50
CA THR A 392 17.33 -40.68 -4.70
C THR A 392 16.21 -40.09 -5.54
N ALA A 393 16.05 -38.76 -5.44
CA ALA A 393 15.27 -37.94 -6.34
C ALA A 393 15.85 -38.01 -7.77
N ILE A 394 14.99 -38.26 -8.76
CA ILE A 394 15.35 -38.23 -10.18
C ILE A 394 15.14 -36.79 -10.66
N THR A 395 16.20 -36.00 -10.66
CA THR A 395 16.25 -34.64 -11.20
C THR A 395 17.19 -34.65 -12.41
N ALA A 396 16.64 -34.94 -13.61
CA ALA A 396 17.24 -34.63 -14.92
C ALA A 396 16.34 -35.16 -16.04
N LEU A 397 15.38 -34.35 -16.49
CA LEU A 397 14.61 -34.58 -17.70
C LEU A 397 15.13 -33.62 -18.78
N THR A 398 15.96 -34.11 -19.69
CA THR A 398 16.62 -33.29 -20.71
C THR A 398 15.70 -33.03 -21.91
N ARG A 399 15.11 -31.83 -21.98
CA ARG A 399 14.79 -30.95 -23.14
C ARG A 399 14.28 -31.50 -24.50
N THR A 400 14.10 -32.79 -24.75
CA THR A 400 14.07 -33.32 -26.14
C THR A 400 12.79 -34.05 -26.56
N SER A 401 11.73 -34.06 -25.75
CA SER A 401 10.53 -34.84 -26.09
C SER A 401 9.18 -34.22 -25.76
N VAL A 402 9.13 -32.94 -25.37
CA VAL A 402 7.86 -32.20 -25.32
C VAL A 402 7.61 -31.66 -26.74
N PRO A 403 6.50 -32.01 -27.40
CA PRO A 403 6.17 -31.48 -28.72
C PRO A 403 6.08 -29.94 -28.65
N VAL A 404 6.78 -29.25 -29.55
CA VAL A 404 6.64 -27.80 -29.70
C VAL A 404 5.17 -27.46 -29.93
N PRO A 405 4.60 -26.43 -29.26
CA PRO A 405 3.21 -26.05 -29.45
C PRO A 405 2.86 -25.84 -30.92
N THR A 406 1.80 -26.50 -31.39
CA THR A 406 1.27 -26.31 -32.74
C THR A 406 0.74 -24.88 -32.92
N PRO A 407 0.75 -24.33 -34.15
CA PRO A 407 0.15 -23.02 -34.41
C PRO A 407 -1.30 -22.89 -33.91
N SER A 408 -2.09 -23.97 -34.00
CA SER A 408 -3.46 -24.03 -33.46
C SER A 408 -3.52 -23.95 -31.93
N GLN A 409 -2.57 -24.55 -31.21
CA GLN A 409 -2.51 -24.47 -29.74
C GLN A 409 -2.16 -23.05 -29.29
N ARG A 410 -1.21 -22.38 -29.97
CA ARG A 410 -0.90 -20.97 -29.70
C ARG A 410 -2.11 -20.07 -29.93
N ALA A 411 -2.84 -20.27 -31.03
CA ALA A 411 -4.07 -19.52 -31.31
C ALA A 411 -5.17 -19.75 -30.25
N GLN A 412 -5.30 -20.97 -29.73
CA GLN A 412 -6.23 -21.28 -28.64
C GLN A 412 -5.84 -20.58 -27.34
N VAL A 413 -4.55 -20.57 -26.97
CA VAL A 413 -4.06 -19.83 -25.80
C VAL A 413 -4.34 -18.34 -25.95
N SER A 414 -3.97 -17.71 -27.08
CA SER A 414 -4.25 -16.28 -27.29
C SER A 414 -5.74 -15.96 -27.25
N THR A 415 -6.61 -16.87 -27.69
CA THR A 415 -8.05 -16.69 -27.62
C THR A 415 -8.57 -16.81 -26.19
N ALA A 416 -8.02 -17.74 -25.41
CA ALA A 416 -8.39 -17.89 -24.00
C ALA A 416 -7.92 -16.70 -23.15
N VAL A 417 -6.71 -16.18 -23.40
CA VAL A 417 -6.22 -14.94 -22.77
C VAL A 417 -7.15 -13.77 -23.08
N ARG A 418 -7.50 -13.56 -24.36
CA ARG A 418 -8.46 -12.51 -24.73
C ARG A 418 -9.83 -12.69 -24.09
N GLY A 419 -10.28 -13.94 -23.88
CA GLY A 419 -11.53 -14.23 -23.18
C GLY A 419 -11.53 -13.75 -21.73
N VAL A 420 -10.47 -14.08 -20.98
CA VAL A 420 -10.30 -13.62 -19.58
C VAL A 420 -10.18 -12.10 -19.52
N VAL A 421 -9.38 -11.51 -20.40
CA VAL A 421 -9.19 -10.05 -20.42
C VAL A 421 -10.49 -9.33 -20.81
N ALA A 422 -11.28 -9.90 -21.72
CA ALA A 422 -12.59 -9.35 -22.08
C ALA A 422 -13.56 -9.37 -20.90
N SER A 423 -13.63 -10.46 -20.13
CA SER A 423 -14.52 -10.52 -18.96
C SER A 423 -14.13 -9.51 -17.89
N VAL A 424 -12.83 -9.38 -17.59
CA VAL A 424 -12.32 -8.36 -16.65
C VAL A 424 -12.65 -6.95 -17.16
N ALA A 425 -12.43 -6.69 -18.44
CA ALA A 425 -12.65 -5.38 -19.04
C ALA A 425 -14.14 -5.01 -19.23
N GLU A 426 -15.07 -5.95 -19.12
CA GLU A 426 -16.52 -5.70 -19.11
C GLU A 426 -17.02 -5.25 -17.72
N GLU A 427 -16.30 -5.60 -16.66
CA GLU A 427 -16.60 -5.17 -15.28
C GLU A 427 -15.99 -3.81 -14.92
N LEU A 428 -15.06 -3.31 -15.74
CA LEU A 428 -14.39 -2.02 -15.57
C LEU A 428 -15.01 -0.91 -16.43
N PRO A 429 -14.84 0.37 -16.05
CA PRO A 429 -15.20 1.49 -16.92
C PRO A 429 -14.46 1.45 -18.27
N PRO A 430 -15.00 2.05 -19.34
CA PRO A 430 -14.50 1.86 -20.71
C PRO A 430 -12.99 2.08 -20.89
N ARG A 431 -12.45 3.16 -20.31
CA ARG A 431 -11.02 3.51 -20.41
C ARG A 431 -10.12 2.50 -19.68
N TRP A 432 -10.50 2.08 -18.48
CA TRP A 432 -9.82 1.05 -17.71
C TRP A 432 -9.90 -0.32 -18.39
N GLY A 433 -11.06 -0.66 -18.97
CA GLY A 433 -11.24 -1.86 -19.77
C GLY A 433 -10.35 -1.87 -21.03
N ASP A 434 -10.20 -0.74 -21.70
CA ASP A 434 -9.30 -0.60 -22.84
C ASP A 434 -7.82 -0.71 -22.44
N ALA A 435 -7.43 -0.14 -21.30
CA ALA A 435 -6.09 -0.30 -20.72
C ALA A 435 -5.80 -1.77 -20.36
N ALA A 436 -6.77 -2.49 -19.76
CA ALA A 436 -6.65 -3.91 -19.47
C ALA A 436 -6.51 -4.77 -20.75
N ARG A 437 -7.24 -4.42 -21.82
CA ARG A 437 -7.09 -5.06 -23.15
C ARG A 437 -5.73 -4.79 -23.77
N ALA A 438 -5.20 -3.59 -23.60
CA ALA A 438 -3.90 -3.19 -24.14
C ALA A 438 -2.72 -3.77 -23.35
N SER A 439 -2.86 -3.99 -22.04
CA SER A 439 -1.81 -4.56 -21.18
C SER A 439 -1.59 -6.05 -21.40
N ALA A 440 -2.57 -6.74 -21.99
CA ALA A 440 -2.44 -8.13 -22.41
C ALA A 440 -1.42 -8.26 -23.56
N GLY A 441 -0.16 -8.49 -23.19
CA GLY A 441 0.94 -8.68 -24.13
C GLY A 441 0.76 -9.89 -25.06
N PRO A 442 1.50 -9.94 -26.19
CA PRO A 442 1.50 -11.11 -27.06
C PRO A 442 2.07 -12.33 -26.33
N VAL A 443 1.57 -13.52 -26.67
CA VAL A 443 2.14 -14.78 -26.17
C VAL A 443 3.56 -14.94 -26.72
N THR A 444 4.57 -14.80 -25.87
CA THR A 444 6.00 -14.89 -26.22
C THR A 444 6.53 -16.32 -26.10
N ASP A 445 7.71 -16.56 -26.67
CA ASP A 445 8.43 -17.84 -26.50
C ASP A 445 8.88 -18.04 -25.03
N ASP A 446 9.11 -16.95 -24.28
CA ASP A 446 9.45 -17.00 -22.84
C ASP A 446 8.37 -17.68 -22.00
N LEU A 447 7.08 -17.51 -22.36
CA LEU A 447 5.98 -18.21 -21.69
C LEU A 447 6.09 -19.73 -21.88
N ALA A 448 6.46 -20.18 -23.08
CA ALA A 448 6.59 -21.60 -23.36
C ALA A 448 7.74 -22.22 -22.54
N ASP A 449 8.85 -21.51 -22.41
CA ASP A 449 9.99 -21.91 -21.58
C ASP A 449 9.63 -21.94 -20.08
N ALA A 450 8.91 -20.92 -19.59
CA ALA A 450 8.43 -20.86 -18.20
C ALA A 450 7.48 -22.03 -17.87
N LEU A 451 6.54 -22.34 -18.77
CA LEU A 451 5.64 -23.48 -18.62
C LEU A 451 6.39 -24.83 -18.60
N ASP A 452 7.37 -25.01 -19.49
CA ASP A 452 8.18 -26.23 -19.53
C ASP A 452 9.00 -26.39 -18.25
N GLN A 453 9.66 -25.32 -17.79
CA GLN A 453 10.41 -25.31 -16.54
C GLN A 453 9.50 -25.63 -15.35
N ALA A 454 8.34 -24.98 -15.24
CA ALA A 454 7.43 -25.17 -14.13
C ALA A 454 6.89 -26.62 -14.09
N VAL A 455 6.51 -27.19 -15.23
CA VAL A 455 6.06 -28.58 -15.35
C VAL A 455 7.14 -29.58 -14.94
N GLN A 456 8.42 -29.31 -15.23
CA GLN A 456 9.54 -30.19 -14.86
C GLN A 456 9.82 -30.24 -13.36
N THR A 457 9.42 -29.22 -12.58
CA THR A 457 9.61 -29.22 -11.12
C THR A 457 8.65 -30.15 -10.38
N VAL A 458 7.56 -30.59 -11.02
CA VAL A 458 6.51 -31.36 -10.36
C VAL A 458 6.95 -32.81 -10.12
N PRO A 459 6.99 -33.30 -8.87
CA PRO A 459 7.32 -34.69 -8.58
C PRO A 459 6.17 -35.63 -9.00
N LEU A 460 6.37 -36.31 -10.13
CA LEU A 460 5.40 -37.27 -10.70
C LEU A 460 5.65 -38.73 -10.27
N ALA A 461 6.79 -39.02 -9.63
CA ALA A 461 7.14 -40.37 -9.20
C ALA A 461 6.33 -40.78 -7.96
N ALA A 462 5.67 -41.94 -8.03
CA ALA A 462 4.98 -42.54 -6.90
C ALA A 462 5.68 -43.85 -6.48
N PRO A 463 5.88 -44.11 -5.18
CA PRO A 463 6.46 -45.36 -4.73
C PRO A 463 5.55 -46.54 -5.09
N ALA A 464 6.16 -47.67 -5.43
CA ALA A 464 5.43 -48.89 -5.75
C ALA A 464 4.68 -49.38 -4.50
N PRO A 465 3.39 -49.74 -4.61
CA PRO A 465 2.62 -50.15 -3.46
C PRO A 465 3.06 -51.52 -2.94
N ARG A 466 3.05 -51.70 -1.60
CA ARG A 466 3.49 -52.94 -0.94
C ARG A 466 2.72 -54.19 -1.39
N TRP A 467 1.45 -54.04 -1.79
CA TRP A 467 0.65 -55.16 -2.28
C TRP A 467 1.18 -55.75 -3.60
N TRP A 468 1.98 -55.01 -4.39
CA TRP A 468 2.65 -55.60 -5.56
C TRP A 468 3.62 -56.69 -5.16
N ALA A 469 4.40 -56.46 -4.10
CA ALA A 469 5.33 -57.46 -3.57
C ALA A 469 4.57 -58.67 -3.00
N ALA A 470 3.43 -58.44 -2.33
CA ALA A 470 2.58 -59.53 -1.83
C ALA A 470 1.99 -60.39 -2.96
N VAL A 471 1.47 -59.77 -4.02
CA VAL A 471 0.95 -60.48 -5.19
C VAL A 471 2.06 -61.20 -5.95
N GLU A 472 3.24 -60.59 -6.06
CA GLU A 472 4.42 -61.22 -6.65
C GLU A 472 4.84 -62.48 -5.87
N ALA A 473 4.93 -62.39 -4.55
CA ALA A 473 5.21 -63.55 -3.68
C ALA A 473 4.15 -64.64 -3.82
N LEU A 474 2.86 -64.28 -3.80
CA LEU A 474 1.75 -65.22 -4.01
C LEU A 474 1.86 -65.92 -5.38
N GLN A 475 2.18 -65.18 -6.44
CA GLN A 475 2.34 -65.75 -7.78
C GLN A 475 3.55 -66.68 -7.89
N LEU A 476 4.63 -66.41 -7.18
CA LEU A 476 5.79 -67.32 -7.10
C LEU A 476 5.43 -68.61 -6.37
N VAL A 477 4.70 -68.52 -5.25
CA VAL A 477 4.21 -69.70 -4.52
C VAL A 477 3.27 -70.53 -5.41
N LEU A 478 2.31 -69.90 -6.08
CA LEU A 478 1.39 -70.60 -7.00
C LEU A 478 2.13 -71.20 -8.18
N ALA A 479 3.13 -70.51 -8.75
CA ALA A 479 3.96 -71.07 -9.80
C ALA A 479 4.77 -72.27 -9.31
N ALA A 480 5.31 -72.24 -8.09
CA ALA A 480 5.99 -73.38 -7.48
C ALA A 480 5.04 -74.57 -7.27
N CYS A 481 3.81 -74.34 -6.82
CA CYS A 481 2.78 -75.38 -6.73
C CYS A 481 2.49 -76.03 -8.09
N VAL A 482 2.42 -75.25 -9.16
CA VAL A 482 2.24 -75.77 -10.53
C VAL A 482 3.43 -76.64 -10.95
N VAL A 483 4.67 -76.21 -10.69
CA VAL A 483 5.88 -77.00 -11.02
C VAL A 483 5.92 -78.30 -10.22
N VAL A 484 5.68 -78.24 -8.91
CA VAL A 484 5.65 -79.42 -8.04
C VAL A 484 4.54 -80.38 -8.47
N GLY A 485 3.33 -79.88 -8.74
CA GLY A 485 2.22 -80.69 -9.25
C GLY A 485 2.54 -81.35 -10.58
N ALA A 486 3.15 -80.61 -11.53
CA ALA A 486 3.57 -81.13 -12.83
C ALA A 486 4.66 -82.20 -12.71
N LEU A 487 5.71 -81.96 -11.90
CA LEU A 487 6.79 -82.90 -11.68
C LEU A 487 6.30 -84.16 -10.99
N TRP A 488 5.42 -84.03 -10.00
CA TRP A 488 4.82 -85.17 -9.31
C TRP A 488 3.95 -86.00 -10.27
N LEU A 489 3.08 -85.37 -11.05
CA LEU A 489 2.29 -86.08 -12.06
C LEU A 489 3.18 -86.73 -13.13
N GLY A 490 4.25 -86.06 -13.54
CA GLY A 490 5.26 -86.62 -14.45
C GLY A 490 5.94 -87.87 -13.86
N ALA A 491 6.38 -87.80 -12.60
CA ALA A 491 6.97 -88.93 -11.90
C ALA A 491 5.98 -90.10 -11.75
N LEU A 492 4.72 -89.82 -11.42
CA LEU A 492 3.66 -90.84 -11.40
C LEU A 492 3.42 -91.44 -12.78
N GLY A 493 3.44 -90.64 -13.84
CA GLY A 493 3.36 -91.12 -15.22
C GLY A 493 4.51 -92.04 -15.59
N VAL A 494 5.74 -91.73 -15.16
CA VAL A 494 6.92 -92.59 -15.35
C VAL A 494 6.81 -93.89 -14.55
N ILE A 495 6.39 -93.83 -13.28
CA ILE A 495 6.16 -95.03 -12.44
C ILE A 495 5.10 -95.94 -13.06
N ALA A 496 4.00 -95.36 -13.54
CA ALA A 496 2.93 -96.09 -14.24
C ALA A 496 3.42 -96.70 -15.56
N TRP A 497 4.25 -95.97 -16.31
CA TRP A 497 4.87 -96.46 -17.54
C TRP A 497 5.83 -97.64 -17.29
N LEU A 498 6.57 -97.59 -16.17
CA LEU A 498 7.44 -98.68 -15.69
C LEU A 498 6.68 -99.84 -15.03
N GLN A 499 5.34 -99.78 -14.95
CA GLN A 499 4.47 -100.77 -14.30
C GLN A 499 4.82 -101.05 -12.82
N LEU A 500 5.42 -100.08 -12.13
CA LEU A 500 5.75 -100.19 -10.72
C LEU A 500 4.49 -99.96 -9.85
N PRO A 501 4.38 -100.61 -8.67
CA PRO A 501 3.26 -100.39 -7.77
C PRO A 501 3.22 -98.91 -7.33
N ALA A 502 2.08 -98.26 -7.56
CA ALA A 502 1.92 -96.85 -7.26
C ALA A 502 1.95 -96.60 -5.74
N PRO A 503 2.72 -95.60 -5.26
CA PRO A 503 2.70 -95.23 -3.85
C PRO A 503 1.32 -94.70 -3.44
N PRO A 504 0.93 -94.82 -2.15
CA PRO A 504 -0.34 -94.28 -1.67
C PRO A 504 -0.42 -92.78 -1.93
N MET A 505 -1.42 -92.36 -2.70
CA MET A 505 -1.59 -90.97 -3.10
C MET A 505 -2.39 -90.20 -2.04
N PRO A 506 -1.86 -89.09 -1.48
CA PRO A 506 -2.69 -88.19 -0.68
C PRO A 506 -3.77 -87.58 -1.59
N ARG A 507 -5.03 -87.84 -1.26
CA ARG A 507 -6.20 -87.28 -1.95
C ARG A 507 -6.81 -86.17 -1.10
N VAL A 508 -7.26 -85.10 -1.76
CA VAL A 508 -7.98 -84.01 -1.10
C VAL A 508 -9.45 -84.17 -1.46
N GLY A 509 -10.30 -84.43 -0.47
CA GLY A 509 -11.72 -84.71 -0.67
C GLY A 509 -12.41 -85.30 0.55
N PRO A 510 -13.69 -85.68 0.42
CA PRO A 510 -14.49 -86.26 1.50
C PRO A 510 -13.82 -87.51 2.12
N SER A 511 -13.95 -87.70 3.44
CA SER A 511 -13.38 -88.85 4.16
C SER A 511 -13.83 -90.18 3.52
N PRO A 512 -12.96 -91.21 3.53
CA PRO A 512 -13.37 -92.58 3.20
C PRO A 512 -14.60 -92.97 4.04
N GLY A 513 -15.64 -93.50 3.39
CA GLY A 513 -16.93 -93.89 3.97
C GLY A 513 -18.08 -92.88 3.79
N SER A 514 -17.84 -91.70 3.19
CA SER A 514 -18.84 -90.63 3.10
C SER A 514 -19.82 -90.71 1.91
N GLY A 515 -19.67 -91.68 1.00
CA GLY A 515 -20.51 -91.82 -0.20
C GLY A 515 -20.18 -90.86 -1.36
N TYR A 516 -19.33 -89.86 -1.12
CA TYR A 516 -18.90 -88.87 -2.12
C TYR A 516 -17.43 -89.06 -2.56
N GLU A 517 -16.88 -90.26 -2.39
CA GLU A 517 -15.45 -90.57 -2.63
C GLU A 517 -15.01 -90.37 -4.08
N ALA A 518 -15.95 -90.45 -5.03
CA ALA A 518 -15.69 -90.19 -6.45
C ALA A 518 -15.20 -88.75 -6.73
N TRP A 519 -15.43 -87.82 -5.81
CA TRP A 519 -15.01 -86.43 -5.91
C TRP A 519 -13.63 -86.17 -5.28
N ALA A 520 -12.96 -87.21 -4.75
CA ALA A 520 -11.62 -87.08 -4.19
C ALA A 520 -10.59 -86.95 -5.30
N VAL A 521 -10.01 -85.75 -5.43
CA VAL A 521 -9.03 -85.44 -6.48
C VAL A 521 -7.62 -85.68 -5.94
N PRO A 522 -6.70 -86.28 -6.72
CA PRO A 522 -5.29 -86.40 -6.32
C PRO A 522 -4.69 -85.02 -6.01
N LEU A 523 -3.98 -84.90 -4.89
CA LEU A 523 -3.31 -83.65 -4.50
C LEU A 523 -2.44 -83.05 -5.63
N PRO A 524 -1.68 -83.84 -6.44
CA PRO A 524 -0.90 -83.29 -7.54
C PRO A 524 -1.74 -82.59 -8.63
N THR A 525 -2.92 -83.13 -8.95
CA THR A 525 -3.85 -82.49 -9.90
C THR A 525 -4.47 -81.22 -9.33
N VAL A 526 -4.76 -81.18 -8.02
CA VAL A 526 -5.24 -79.96 -7.34
C VAL A 526 -4.15 -78.87 -7.34
N LEU A 527 -2.90 -79.24 -7.07
CA LEU A 527 -1.77 -78.30 -7.11
C LEU A 527 -1.54 -77.72 -8.51
N LEU A 528 -1.63 -78.56 -9.55
CA LEU A 528 -1.46 -78.13 -10.93
C LEU A 528 -2.62 -77.24 -11.40
N VAL A 529 -3.86 -77.76 -11.37
CA VAL A 529 -5.03 -77.06 -11.92
C VAL A 529 -5.43 -75.88 -11.03
N GLY A 530 -5.43 -76.07 -9.71
CA GLY A 530 -5.70 -75.02 -8.74
C GLY A 530 -4.65 -73.90 -8.79
N GLY A 531 -3.36 -74.24 -8.92
CA GLY A 531 -2.29 -73.27 -9.08
C GLY A 531 -2.42 -72.42 -10.35
N VAL A 532 -2.78 -73.03 -11.49
CA VAL A 532 -3.02 -72.32 -12.75
C VAL A 532 -4.27 -71.43 -12.67
N LEU A 533 -5.40 -71.95 -12.19
CA LEU A 533 -6.66 -71.20 -12.11
C LEU A 533 -6.56 -70.03 -11.13
N LEU A 534 -6.01 -70.26 -9.93
CA LEU A 534 -5.85 -69.23 -8.91
C LEU A 534 -4.79 -68.21 -9.31
N GLY A 535 -3.73 -68.66 -10.00
CA GLY A 535 -2.70 -67.80 -10.59
C GLY A 535 -3.24 -66.88 -11.68
N TRP A 536 -4.05 -67.42 -12.59
CA TRP A 536 -4.72 -66.65 -13.63
C TRP A 536 -5.72 -65.65 -13.05
N PHE A 537 -6.57 -66.09 -12.11
CA PHE A 537 -7.55 -65.22 -11.44
C PHE A 537 -6.87 -64.07 -10.70
N SER A 538 -5.80 -64.37 -9.93
CA SER A 538 -4.99 -63.36 -9.24
C SER A 538 -4.37 -62.35 -10.21
N ALA A 539 -3.88 -62.80 -11.37
CA ALA A 539 -3.32 -61.92 -12.40
C ALA A 539 -4.37 -61.04 -13.10
N VAL A 540 -5.61 -61.52 -13.28
CA VAL A 540 -6.72 -60.72 -13.83
C VAL A 540 -7.17 -59.67 -12.81
N LEU A 541 -7.32 -60.06 -11.54
CA LEU A 541 -7.71 -59.16 -10.47
C LEU A 541 -6.66 -58.08 -10.21
N SER A 542 -5.38 -58.46 -10.16
CA SER A 542 -4.27 -57.53 -10.00
C SER A 542 -4.22 -56.52 -11.15
N ARG A 543 -4.47 -56.95 -12.39
CA ARG A 543 -4.52 -56.07 -13.57
C ARG A 543 -5.62 -55.00 -13.46
N ALA A 544 -6.79 -55.36 -12.94
CA ALA A 544 -7.86 -54.38 -12.69
C ALA A 544 -7.46 -53.37 -11.62
N LEU A 545 -6.83 -53.81 -10.53
CA LEU A 545 -6.34 -52.94 -9.45
C LEU A 545 -5.19 -52.02 -9.92
N VAL A 546 -4.25 -52.53 -10.71
CA VAL A 546 -3.18 -51.73 -11.33
C VAL A 546 -3.78 -50.64 -12.22
N ARG A 547 -4.76 -50.97 -13.07
CA ARG A 547 -5.44 -49.98 -13.93
C ARG A 547 -6.14 -48.90 -13.12
N ARG A 548 -6.87 -49.26 -12.06
CA ARG A 548 -7.53 -48.29 -11.16
C ARG A 548 -6.51 -47.37 -10.49
N ARG A 549 -5.38 -47.92 -10.01
CA ARG A 549 -4.31 -47.12 -9.42
C ARG A 549 -3.66 -46.18 -10.45
N ALA A 550 -3.36 -46.69 -11.64
CA ALA A 550 -2.79 -45.89 -12.72
C ALA A 550 -3.71 -44.73 -13.13
N GLU A 551 -5.02 -44.93 -13.12
CA GLU A 551 -6.00 -43.88 -13.39
C GLU A 551 -6.06 -42.84 -12.26
N ARG A 552 -5.97 -43.26 -10.99
CA ARG A 552 -5.87 -42.31 -9.87
C ARG A 552 -4.58 -41.47 -9.95
N LEU A 553 -3.45 -42.10 -10.27
CA LEU A 553 -2.19 -41.39 -10.43
C LEU A 553 -2.21 -40.44 -11.64
N ARG A 554 -2.87 -40.82 -12.75
CA ARG A 554 -3.10 -39.92 -13.88
C ARG A 554 -3.85 -38.66 -13.46
N ARG A 555 -4.96 -38.83 -12.72
CA ARG A 555 -5.77 -37.70 -12.24
C ARG A 555 -4.99 -36.79 -11.30
N SER A 556 -4.32 -37.38 -10.31
CA SER A 556 -3.50 -36.63 -9.36
C SER A 556 -2.32 -35.91 -10.04
N ALA A 557 -1.67 -36.54 -11.02
CA ALA A 557 -0.63 -35.90 -11.83
C ALA A 557 -1.20 -34.73 -12.65
N ARG A 558 -2.37 -34.92 -13.29
CA ARG A 558 -3.05 -33.86 -14.04
C ARG A 558 -3.43 -32.68 -13.14
N GLU A 559 -3.97 -32.93 -11.96
CA GLU A 559 -4.33 -31.89 -10.99
C GLU A 559 -3.11 -31.08 -10.55
N ARG A 560 -2.01 -31.75 -10.15
CA ARG A 560 -0.77 -31.06 -9.74
C ARG A 560 -0.13 -30.25 -10.85
N LEU A 561 -0.06 -30.81 -12.06
CA LEU A 561 0.48 -30.11 -13.22
C LEU A 561 -0.40 -28.92 -13.61
N ARG A 562 -1.72 -29.05 -13.48
CA ARG A 562 -2.67 -27.98 -13.79
C ARG A 562 -2.58 -26.83 -12.78
N ALA A 563 -2.34 -27.11 -11.51
CA ALA A 563 -2.10 -26.09 -10.49
C ALA A 563 -0.88 -25.23 -10.85
N VAL A 564 0.27 -25.87 -11.15
CA VAL A 564 1.48 -25.15 -11.55
C VAL A 564 1.31 -24.36 -12.85
N VAL A 565 0.53 -24.88 -13.81
CA VAL A 565 0.18 -24.12 -15.03
C VAL A 565 -0.69 -22.91 -14.72
N ALA A 566 -1.59 -23.00 -13.73
CA ALA A 566 -2.40 -21.86 -13.30
C ALA A 566 -1.53 -20.78 -12.66
N ASP A 567 -0.60 -21.15 -11.78
CA ASP A 567 0.34 -20.22 -11.14
C ASP A 567 1.16 -19.45 -12.19
N VAL A 568 1.69 -20.15 -13.21
CA VAL A 568 2.44 -19.50 -14.31
C VAL A 568 1.55 -18.59 -15.16
N ALA A 569 0.28 -18.96 -15.39
CA ALA A 569 -0.65 -18.13 -16.13
C ALA A 569 -0.91 -16.81 -15.39
N GLU A 570 -1.11 -16.89 -14.08
CA GLU A 570 -1.32 -15.73 -13.21
C GLU A 570 -0.10 -14.80 -13.23
N GLU A 571 1.10 -15.36 -13.00
CA GLU A 571 2.33 -14.58 -12.89
C GLU A 571 2.78 -13.95 -14.23
N GLN A 572 2.71 -14.67 -15.34
CA GLN A 572 3.31 -14.25 -16.61
C GLN A 572 2.32 -13.59 -17.58
N LEU A 573 1.03 -13.90 -17.51
CA LEU A 573 0.03 -13.38 -18.46
C LEU A 573 -0.94 -12.40 -17.81
N LEU A 574 -1.35 -12.67 -16.57
CA LEU A 574 -2.41 -11.92 -15.92
C LEU A 574 -1.87 -10.82 -15.00
N SER A 575 -0.60 -10.87 -14.58
CA SER A 575 0.03 -9.87 -13.71
C SER A 575 -0.07 -8.44 -14.26
N SER A 576 0.12 -8.24 -15.57
CA SER A 576 -0.02 -6.91 -16.20
C SER A 576 -1.46 -6.41 -16.21
N VAL A 577 -2.44 -7.32 -16.28
CA VAL A 577 -3.87 -7.00 -16.20
C VAL A 577 -4.27 -6.73 -14.75
N ALA A 578 -3.79 -7.55 -13.82
CA ALA A 578 -3.95 -7.35 -12.39
C ALA A 578 -3.41 -5.98 -11.95
N HIS A 579 -2.25 -5.55 -12.45
CA HIS A 579 -1.73 -4.22 -12.17
C HIS A 579 -2.66 -3.08 -12.64
N VAL A 580 -3.39 -3.26 -13.74
CA VAL A 580 -4.40 -2.27 -14.18
C VAL A 580 -5.57 -2.25 -13.21
N VAL A 581 -6.04 -3.41 -12.76
CA VAL A 581 -7.09 -3.53 -11.74
C VAL A 581 -6.66 -2.94 -10.41
N ASP A 582 -5.43 -3.19 -9.96
CA ASP A 582 -4.88 -2.64 -8.72
C ASP A 582 -4.77 -1.11 -8.76
N ARG A 583 -4.35 -0.54 -9.91
CA ARG A 583 -4.37 0.91 -10.12
C ARG A 583 -5.78 1.48 -10.08
N HIS A 584 -6.75 0.80 -10.69
CA HIS A 584 -8.16 1.18 -10.62
C HIS A 584 -8.67 1.18 -9.18
N ALA A 585 -8.39 0.11 -8.43
CA ALA A 585 -8.74 0.00 -7.01
C ALA A 585 -8.12 1.12 -6.18
N GLY A 586 -6.83 1.42 -6.40
CA GLY A 586 -6.13 2.52 -5.73
C GLY A 586 -6.72 3.90 -6.07
N ALA A 587 -7.02 4.17 -7.34
CA ALA A 587 -7.69 5.40 -7.75
C ALA A 587 -9.07 5.55 -7.08
N ARG A 588 -9.85 4.47 -7.07
CA ARG A 588 -11.18 4.40 -6.45
C ARG A 588 -11.11 4.69 -4.95
N GLU A 589 -10.27 3.97 -4.23
CA GLU A 589 -10.10 4.14 -2.78
C GLU A 589 -9.67 5.56 -2.42
N ALA A 590 -8.73 6.13 -3.18
CA ALA A 590 -8.25 7.49 -2.98
C ALA A 590 -9.35 8.55 -3.24
N LEU A 591 -10.14 8.41 -4.31
CA LEU A 591 -11.28 9.32 -4.57
C LEU A 591 -12.33 9.26 -3.45
N PHE A 592 -12.65 8.06 -2.95
CA PHE A 592 -13.57 7.93 -1.82
C PHE A 592 -12.98 8.47 -0.51
N ALA A 593 -11.68 8.28 -0.28
CA ALA A 593 -10.98 8.84 0.88
C ALA A 593 -11.00 10.37 0.82
N ALA A 594 -10.67 10.96 -0.32
CA ALA A 594 -10.71 12.40 -0.54
C ALA A 594 -12.09 13.01 -0.22
N ALA A 595 -13.15 12.41 -0.75
CA ALA A 595 -14.52 12.84 -0.44
C ALA A 595 -14.87 12.63 1.05
N GLY A 596 -14.50 11.48 1.61
CA GLY A 596 -14.78 11.12 3.00
C GLY A 596 -14.08 12.02 4.04
N HIS A 597 -12.89 12.54 3.74
CA HIS A 597 -12.21 13.50 4.61
C HIS A 597 -12.99 14.82 4.75
N LEU A 598 -13.70 15.24 3.71
CA LEU A 598 -14.43 16.51 3.68
C LEU A 598 -15.90 16.40 4.07
N GLU A 599 -16.52 15.21 3.97
CA GLU A 599 -17.92 14.99 4.37
C GLU A 599 -18.11 14.76 5.88
N ARG A 600 -17.04 14.41 6.60
CA ARG A 600 -17.08 14.13 8.05
C ARG A 600 -17.02 15.39 8.93
N HIS A 601 -16.83 16.57 8.33
CA HIS A 601 -16.70 17.87 9.00
C HIS A 601 -17.70 18.88 8.43
#